data_AF-A0AAW8KE52-F1
#
_entry.id   AF-A0AAW8KE52-F1
#
_cell.length_a   1.000
_cell.length_b   1.000
_cell.length_c   1.000
_cell.angle_alpha   90.00
_cell.angle_beta   90.00
_cell.angle_gamma   90.00
#
_symmetry.space_group_name_H-M   'P 1'
#
loop_
_entity.id
_entity.type
_entity.pdbx_description
1 polymer ?
#
loop_
_entity_poly.entity_id
_entity_poly.type
_entity_poly.pdbx_seq_one_letter_code
_entity_poly.pdbx_strand_id
1 'polypeptide(L)'
;MKPIKYVKVNKYNKDTNQGIDADSNYIYDLQSCSGVRNTITVYDWEGHYLYKVYIPVYYEIESLFHAGDSFYAGFYRSYTRVYYEKRYRTAYKTKYKTKKVYKTKKVKWKKVKGKWKYKYKKYK
;
A
#
# COMPACT_ATOMS: atom_id res chain seq x y z
N MET A 1 -35.46 0.58 -16.45
CA MET A 1 -34.18 0.25 -15.78
C MET A 1 -34.52 -0.22 -14.38
N LYS A 2 -34.16 -1.45 -13.97
CA LYS A 2 -34.32 -1.85 -12.56
C LYS A 2 -33.35 -1.00 -11.72
N PRO A 3 -33.76 -0.56 -10.53
CA PRO A 3 -32.96 0.34 -9.71
C PRO A 3 -31.64 -0.29 -9.26
N ILE A 4 -30.73 0.56 -8.79
CA ILE A 4 -29.45 0.20 -8.17
C ILE A 4 -29.65 -0.95 -7.16
N LYS A 5 -28.92 -2.05 -7.35
CA LYS A 5 -28.88 -3.16 -6.38
C LYS A 5 -27.76 -2.88 -5.37
N TYR A 6 -28.13 -2.83 -4.09
CA TYR A 6 -27.17 -2.68 -3.00
C TYR A 6 -26.78 -4.07 -2.50
N VAL A 7 -25.48 -4.38 -2.53
CA VAL A 7 -24.93 -5.63 -2.00
C VAL A 7 -23.94 -5.29 -0.91
N LYS A 8 -24.13 -5.91 0.26
CA LYS A 8 -23.18 -5.81 1.37
C LYS A 8 -22.27 -7.02 1.30
N VAL A 9 -21.04 -6.81 0.86
CA VAL A 9 -20.01 -7.85 0.90
C VAL A 9 -19.53 -8.06 2.34
N ASN A 10 -19.48 -9.32 2.78
CA ASN A 10 -18.98 -9.66 4.11
C ASN A 10 -17.45 -9.58 4.11
N LYS A 11 -16.91 -8.58 4.82
CA LYS A 11 -15.46 -8.36 4.89
C LYS A 11 -14.74 -9.61 5.45
N TYR A 12 -14.06 -10.34 4.57
CA TYR A 12 -13.40 -11.60 4.91
C TYR A 12 -12.06 -11.41 5.65
N ASN A 13 -11.32 -10.34 5.36
CA ASN A 13 -10.01 -10.07 5.96
C ASN A 13 -9.87 -8.60 6.39
N LYS A 14 -8.73 -8.24 7.00
CA LYS A 14 -8.45 -6.87 7.45
C LYS A 14 -7.70 -6.03 6.40
N ASP A 15 -7.56 -6.55 5.18
CA ASP A 15 -6.82 -5.87 4.12
C ASP A 15 -7.59 -4.62 3.65
N THR A 16 -6.87 -3.68 3.04
CA THR A 16 -7.44 -2.41 2.58
C THR A 16 -8.10 -2.64 1.23
N ASN A 17 -9.37 -2.27 1.09
CA ASN A 17 -10.06 -2.27 -0.20
C ASN A 17 -9.43 -1.20 -1.10
N GLN A 18 -9.07 -1.60 -2.32
CA GLN A 18 -8.42 -0.77 -3.34
C GLN A 18 -9.32 -0.56 -4.56
N GLY A 19 -10.33 -1.41 -4.73
CA GLY A 19 -11.27 -1.29 -5.84
C GLY A 19 -12.32 -2.39 -5.80
N ILE A 20 -13.29 -2.27 -6.68
CA ILE A 20 -14.32 -3.27 -6.91
C ILE A 20 -14.61 -3.34 -8.41
N ASP A 21 -14.80 -4.55 -8.90
CA ASP A 21 -15.30 -4.84 -10.23
C ASP A 21 -16.34 -5.97 -10.12
N ALA A 22 -17.17 -6.17 -11.14
CA ALA A 22 -18.17 -7.23 -11.14
C ALA A 22 -18.53 -7.64 -12.57
N ASP A 23 -18.87 -8.91 -12.75
CA ASP A 23 -19.47 -9.41 -13.99
C ASP A 23 -20.87 -9.96 -13.74
N SER A 24 -21.45 -10.67 -14.71
CA SER A 24 -22.80 -11.22 -14.56
C SER A 24 -22.94 -12.25 -13.44
N ASN A 25 -21.83 -12.84 -12.99
CA ASN A 25 -21.80 -13.96 -12.06
C ASN A 25 -21.29 -13.56 -10.67
N TYR A 26 -20.30 -12.68 -10.60
CA TYR A 26 -19.54 -12.45 -9.36
C TYR A 26 -19.18 -10.99 -9.12
N ILE A 27 -18.91 -10.70 -7.84
CA ILE A 27 -18.31 -9.44 -7.37
C ILE A 27 -16.85 -9.71 -7.00
N TYR A 28 -15.96 -8.88 -7.53
CA TYR A 28 -14.51 -8.95 -7.33
C TYR A 28 -14.05 -7.78 -6.45
N ASP A 29 -13.83 -8.05 -5.17
CA ASP A 29 -13.30 -7.07 -4.21
C ASP A 29 -11.76 -7.12 -4.22
N LEU A 30 -11.15 -6.05 -4.69
CA LEU A 30 -9.71 -5.93 -4.75
C LEU A 30 -9.15 -5.38 -3.44
N GLN A 31 -8.23 -6.13 -2.84
CA GLN A 31 -7.68 -5.83 -1.53
C GLN A 31 -6.15 -5.87 -1.53
N SER A 32 -5.53 -4.98 -0.77
CA SER A 32 -4.09 -4.91 -0.57
C SER A 32 -3.73 -4.92 0.91
N CYS A 33 -2.75 -5.75 1.24
CA CYS A 33 -2.00 -5.65 2.48
C CYS A 33 -0.67 -4.97 2.16
N SER A 34 -0.55 -3.68 2.51
CA SER A 34 0.56 -2.82 2.09
C SER A 34 1.94 -3.49 2.26
N GLY A 35 2.59 -3.78 1.13
CA GLY A 35 3.93 -4.38 1.08
C GLY A 35 4.02 -5.87 1.41
N VAL A 36 2.89 -6.57 1.57
CA VAL A 36 2.84 -8.01 1.89
C VAL A 36 2.24 -8.80 0.74
N ARG A 37 1.01 -8.46 0.33
CA ARG A 37 0.26 -9.24 -0.66
C ARG A 37 -0.91 -8.45 -1.23
N ASN A 38 -1.33 -8.83 -2.43
CA ASN A 38 -2.56 -8.37 -3.06
C ASN A 38 -3.49 -9.56 -3.26
N THR A 39 -4.78 -9.35 -3.06
CA THR A 39 -5.81 -10.40 -3.18
C THR A 39 -7.04 -9.88 -3.89
N ILE A 40 -7.66 -10.73 -4.70
CA ILE A 40 -9.04 -10.53 -5.15
C ILE A 40 -9.90 -11.48 -4.34
N THR A 41 -10.87 -10.95 -3.62
CA THR A 41 -11.88 -11.74 -2.90
C THR A 41 -13.14 -11.77 -3.74
N VAL A 42 -13.64 -12.98 -4.02
CA VAL A 42 -14.79 -13.20 -4.91
C VAL A 42 -16.03 -13.49 -4.07
N TYR A 43 -17.11 -12.79 -4.38
CA TYR A 43 -18.42 -12.97 -3.76
C TYR A 43 -19.50 -13.28 -4.79
N ASP A 44 -20.57 -13.95 -4.35
CA ASP A 44 -21.82 -14.00 -5.10
C ASP A 44 -22.60 -12.68 -5.00
N TRP A 45 -23.72 -12.61 -5.71
CA TRP A 45 -24.59 -11.44 -5.75
C TRP A 45 -25.45 -11.23 -4.50
N GLU A 46 -25.37 -12.16 -3.54
CA GLU A 46 -25.92 -12.10 -2.19
C GLU A 46 -24.88 -11.57 -1.18
N GLY A 47 -23.61 -11.44 -1.60
CA GLY A 47 -22.50 -10.93 -0.79
C GLY A 47 -21.79 -12.01 0.03
N HIS A 48 -22.04 -13.29 -0.25
CA HIS A 48 -21.34 -14.40 0.39
C HIS A 48 -19.97 -14.62 -0.24
N TYR A 49 -18.98 -14.85 0.61
CA TYR A 49 -17.63 -15.18 0.18
C TYR A 49 -17.61 -16.55 -0.52
N LEU A 50 -16.98 -16.61 -1.69
CA LEU A 50 -16.75 -17.85 -2.41
C LEU A 50 -15.30 -18.31 -2.25
N TYR A 51 -14.36 -17.51 -2.74
CA TYR A 51 -12.93 -17.80 -2.69
C TYR A 51 -12.09 -16.53 -2.82
N LYS A 52 -10.77 -16.68 -2.75
CA LYS A 52 -9.82 -15.59 -3.00
C LYS A 52 -8.69 -16.04 -3.91
N VAL A 53 -8.18 -15.11 -4.70
CA VAL A 53 -7.02 -15.29 -5.57
C VAL A 53 -5.89 -14.42 -5.06
N TYR A 54 -4.70 -15.00 -4.91
CA TYR A 54 -3.49 -14.24 -4.61
C TYR A 54 -2.86 -13.74 -5.90
N ILE A 55 -2.52 -12.46 -5.93
CA ILE A 55 -1.80 -11.86 -7.04
C ILE A 55 -0.31 -11.87 -6.68
N PRO A 56 0.55 -12.58 -7.42
CA PRO A 56 1.97 -12.78 -7.08
C PRO A 56 2.83 -11.54 -7.45
N VAL A 57 2.35 -10.35 -7.12
CA VAL A 57 3.00 -9.07 -7.39
C VAL A 57 3.18 -8.32 -6.08
N TYR A 58 4.39 -7.85 -5.80
CA TYR A 58 4.75 -7.17 -4.55
C TYR A 58 4.51 -5.64 -4.54
N TYR A 59 4.04 -5.08 -5.65
CA TYR A 59 3.61 -3.69 -5.72
C TYR A 59 2.19 -3.56 -5.20
N GLU A 60 1.86 -2.43 -4.57
CA GLU A 60 0.51 -2.18 -4.08
C GLU A 60 -0.44 -2.10 -5.28
N ILE A 61 -1.47 -2.95 -5.30
CA ILE A 61 -2.51 -2.89 -6.31
C ILE A 61 -3.45 -1.71 -6.03
N GLU A 62 -3.89 -1.02 -7.07
CA GLU A 62 -4.70 0.22 -6.96
C GLU A 62 -6.01 0.12 -7.73
N SER A 63 -6.13 -0.82 -8.67
CA SER A 63 -7.32 -0.93 -9.51
C SER A 63 -7.44 -2.31 -10.13
N LEU A 64 -8.69 -2.70 -10.38
CA LEU A 64 -9.10 -3.88 -11.12
C LEU A 64 -10.23 -3.45 -12.06
N PHE A 65 -10.15 -3.86 -13.32
CA PHE A 65 -11.24 -3.72 -14.29
C PHE A 65 -11.14 -4.82 -15.34
N HIS A 66 -12.25 -5.19 -15.94
CA HIS A 66 -12.26 -6.09 -17.09
C HIS A 66 -12.57 -5.34 -18.40
N ALA A 67 -12.06 -5.89 -19.49
CA ALA A 67 -12.46 -5.52 -20.85
C ALA A 67 -12.66 -6.80 -21.65
N GLY A 68 -13.90 -7.08 -22.04
CA GLY A 68 -14.29 -8.40 -22.56
C GLY A 68 -14.02 -9.48 -21.51
N ASP A 69 -13.40 -10.58 -21.93
CA ASP A 69 -13.11 -11.74 -21.07
C ASP A 69 -11.79 -11.61 -20.29
N SER A 70 -11.14 -10.44 -20.34
CA SER A 70 -9.82 -10.22 -19.73
C SER A 70 -9.87 -9.26 -18.56
N PHE A 71 -9.21 -9.64 -17.46
CA PHE A 71 -8.99 -8.78 -16.30
C PHE A 71 -7.67 -8.04 -16.40
N TYR A 72 -7.69 -6.78 -15.99
CA TYR A 72 -6.54 -5.89 -15.93
C TYR A 72 -6.39 -5.35 -14.51
N ALA A 73 -5.16 -5.36 -14.01
CA ALA A 73 -4.81 -4.87 -12.68
C ALA A 73 -3.75 -3.77 -12.78
N GLY A 74 -4.02 -2.63 -12.15
CA GLY A 74 -3.08 -1.52 -12.05
C GLY A 74 -2.30 -1.58 -10.74
N PHE A 75 -0.97 -1.43 -10.81
CA PHE A 75 -0.09 -1.46 -9.64
C PHE A 75 0.65 -0.14 -9.45
N TYR A 76 0.65 0.38 -8.23
CA TYR A 76 1.48 1.51 -7.86
C TYR A 76 2.87 1.10 -7.41
N ARG A 77 3.87 1.62 -8.13
CA ARG A 77 5.28 1.50 -7.75
C ARG A 77 5.78 2.80 -7.13
N SER A 78 5.83 2.84 -5.79
CA SER A 78 6.46 3.97 -5.10
C SER A 78 7.99 3.88 -5.21
N TYR A 79 8.64 4.90 -5.77
CA TYR A 79 10.11 5.02 -5.81
C TYR A 79 10.67 5.54 -4.48
N THR A 80 10.25 4.99 -3.34
CA THR A 80 10.75 5.43 -2.04
C THR A 80 11.94 4.58 -1.62
N ARG A 81 13.16 5.13 -1.67
CA ARG A 81 14.34 4.47 -1.09
C ARG A 81 14.48 4.87 0.37
N VAL A 82 14.63 3.87 1.23
CA VAL A 82 14.97 4.06 2.65
C VAL A 82 16.49 4.05 2.76
N TYR A 83 17.04 5.11 3.35
CA TYR A 83 18.45 5.19 3.69
C TYR A 83 18.59 5.32 5.21
N TYR A 84 19.75 4.95 5.75
CA TYR A 84 20.12 5.17 7.13
C TYR A 84 21.22 6.21 7.17
N GLU A 85 20.95 7.37 7.78
CA GLU A 85 21.93 8.42 7.94
C GLU A 85 22.50 8.36 9.36
N LYS A 86 23.84 8.26 9.47
CA LYS A 86 24.54 8.44 10.75
C LYS A 86 24.67 9.94 10.98
N ARG A 87 24.01 10.46 12.01
CA ARG A 87 24.22 11.85 12.45
C ARG A 87 25.09 11.89 13.70
N TYR A 88 26.02 12.84 13.73
CA TYR A 88 26.77 13.16 14.93
C TYR A 88 25.93 14.13 15.78
N ARG A 89 25.95 13.93 17.09
CA ARG A 89 25.58 14.96 18.06
C ARG A 89 26.75 15.13 19.02
N THR A 90 27.13 16.38 19.26
CA THR A 90 28.04 16.72 20.35
C THR A 90 27.26 16.59 21.66
N ALA A 91 27.66 15.64 22.50
CA ALA A 91 27.15 15.52 23.86
C ALA A 91 28.17 16.17 24.81
N TYR A 92 27.71 17.09 25.65
CA TYR A 92 28.50 17.64 26.74
C TYR A 92 28.42 16.65 27.91
N LYS A 93 29.55 16.05 28.29
CA LYS A 93 29.59 15.13 29.44
C LYS A 93 29.87 15.87 30.75
N THR A 94 30.53 17.03 30.66
CA THR A 94 30.77 18.06 31.69
C THR A 94 31.20 19.35 30.98
N LYS A 95 31.18 20.52 31.66
CA LYS A 95 31.45 21.87 31.10
C LYS A 95 32.73 21.98 30.22
N TYR A 96 33.67 21.03 30.34
CA TYR A 96 34.97 21.03 29.65
C TYR A 96 35.31 19.77 28.82
N LYS A 97 34.43 18.76 28.71
CA LYS A 97 34.71 17.53 27.92
C LYS A 97 33.59 17.20 26.94
N THR A 98 33.89 17.23 25.65
CA THR A 98 32.99 16.90 24.54
C THR A 98 33.18 15.44 24.09
N LYS A 99 32.06 14.69 23.97
CA LYS A 99 32.05 13.36 23.34
C LYS A 99 31.13 13.38 22.13
N LYS A 100 31.62 12.92 20.97
CA LYS A 100 30.77 12.68 19.79
C LYS A 100 29.97 11.39 20.01
N VAL A 101 28.65 11.47 19.90
CA VAL A 101 27.76 10.30 19.94
C VAL A 101 27.10 10.14 18.58
N TYR A 102 27.16 8.92 18.03
CA TYR A 102 26.51 8.57 16.77
C TYR A 102 25.08 8.10 17.04
N LYS A 103 24.10 8.68 16.35
CA LYS A 103 22.75 8.12 16.26
C LYS A 103 22.42 7.84 14.80
N THR A 104 21.97 6.62 14.54
CA THR A 104 21.45 6.22 13.23
C THR A 104 19.98 6.63 13.15
N LYS A 105 19.60 7.42 12.15
CA LYS A 105 18.20 7.76 11.88
C LYS A 105 17.76 7.18 10.55
N LYS A 106 16.62 6.48 10.54
CA LYS A 106 15.97 6.02 9.32
C LYS A 106 15.42 7.24 8.57
N VAL A 107 15.90 7.45 7.34
CA VAL A 107 15.49 8.56 6.48
C VAL A 107 14.81 8.02 5.22
N LYS A 108 13.72 8.68 4.79
CA LYS A 108 12.97 8.30 3.59
C LYS A 108 13.25 9.31 2.49
N TRP A 109 13.75 8.82 1.35
CA TRP A 109 13.98 9.62 0.16
C TRP A 109 12.91 9.29 -0.88
N LYS A 110 12.41 10.32 -1.59
CA LYS A 110 11.48 10.17 -2.72
C LYS A 110 12.12 10.67 -4.00
N LYS A 111 11.88 9.99 -5.12
CA LYS A 111 12.31 10.47 -6.44
C LYS A 111 11.26 11.45 -6.98
N VAL A 112 11.68 12.67 -7.32
CA VAL A 112 10.81 13.73 -7.87
C VAL A 112 11.50 14.30 -9.12
N LYS A 113 10.87 14.17 -10.29
CA LYS A 113 11.42 14.61 -11.59
C LYS A 113 12.86 14.11 -11.82
N GLY A 114 13.08 12.81 -11.62
CA GLY A 114 14.40 12.18 -11.79
C GLY A 114 15.39 12.36 -10.62
N LYS A 115 15.19 13.35 -9.73
CA LYS A 115 16.12 13.67 -8.63
C LYS A 115 15.62 13.13 -7.29
N TRP A 116 16.52 12.60 -6.47
CA TRP A 116 16.19 12.15 -5.10
C TRP A 116 16.06 13.35 -4.16
N LYS A 117 14.94 13.44 -3.44
CA LYS A 117 14.67 14.50 -2.46
C LYS A 117 14.33 13.92 -1.09
N TYR A 118 14.83 14.58 -0.04
CA TYR A 118 14.58 14.22 1.35
C TYR A 118 13.10 14.43 1.72
N LYS A 119 12.43 13.43 2.29
CA LYS A 119 11.07 13.58 2.81
C LYS A 119 11.14 14.07 4.25
N TYR A 120 11.19 15.38 4.46
CA TYR A 120 11.16 15.96 5.82
C TYR A 120 9.79 15.72 6.45
N LYS A 121 9.72 14.89 7.51
CA LYS A 121 8.58 14.92 8.44
C LYS A 121 8.78 16.13 9.34
N LYS A 122 8.02 17.20 9.09
CA LYS A 122 7.88 18.30 10.05
C LYS A 122 7.10 17.70 11.23
N TYR A 123 7.79 17.42 12.32
CA TYR A 123 7.11 17.17 13.59
C TYR A 123 6.56 18.54 14.02
N LYS A 124 5.23 18.65 14.09
CA LYS A 124 4.55 19.74 14.81
C LYS A 124 4.77 19.50 16.30
#